data_AF-A0A383B027-F1
#
_entry.id   AF-A0A383B027-F1
#
_cell.length_a   1.000
_cell.length_b   1.000
_cell.length_c   1.000
_cell.angle_alpha   90.00
_cell.angle_beta   90.00
_cell.angle_gamma   90.00
#
_symmetry.space_group_name_H-M   'P 1'
#
loop_
_entity.id
_entity.type
_entity.pdbx_description
1 polymer ?
#
loop_
_entity_poly.entity_id
_entity_poly.type
_entity_poly.pdbx_seq_one_letter_code
_entity_poly.pdbx_strand_id
1 'polypeptide(L)'
;WCHGVEGVGDGPSHDRLFTKPRNFIQGTFKIRWTDSGELPRDQDLINTVTNGLPGSAMPSWSGVISKDEIEAVVQFVKSLVQDREFDDEDETMLDTVTELGANPWGSTGPYHLEIPQEAIDEGKKIMVANKCFECHGGEGRGDGNPTMKDDWGFPILAANWQHCWNFRGSRRNHYDPFNVARTVSTGLNGTPMPNFRDKISVEDRWKLAAFVNSLCPRKKIDKLTNKPIPDFLIAAKYTEGEIVPKIS
;
A
#
# COMPACT_ATOMS: atom_id res chain seq x y z
N TRP A 1 5.77 -22.49 3.91
CA TRP A 1 6.46 -21.20 3.68
C TRP A 1 6.00 -20.64 2.33
N CYS A 2 5.91 -19.32 2.16
CA CYS A 2 5.39 -18.72 0.92
C CYS A 2 6.49 -18.26 -0.04
N HIS A 3 7.64 -17.80 0.47
CA HIS A 3 8.61 -17.00 -0.28
C HIS A 3 9.78 -17.75 -0.91
N GLY A 4 9.84 -19.07 -0.86
CA GLY A 4 11.09 -19.81 -1.12
C GLY A 4 11.68 -20.34 0.18
N VAL A 5 12.30 -21.52 0.15
CA VAL A 5 13.40 -21.79 1.08
C VAL A 5 14.55 -20.83 0.76
N GLU A 6 14.79 -20.61 -0.54
CA GLU A 6 15.85 -19.74 -1.07
C GLU A 6 15.38 -18.30 -1.34
N GLY A 7 14.17 -17.93 -0.92
CA GLY A 7 13.67 -16.56 -1.13
C GLY A 7 13.21 -16.22 -2.57
N VAL A 8 13.14 -17.20 -3.48
CA VAL A 8 12.81 -16.97 -4.91
C VAL A 8 11.31 -16.81 -5.21
N GLY A 9 10.45 -16.87 -4.19
CA GLY A 9 9.01 -16.65 -4.30
C GLY A 9 8.19 -17.86 -4.76
N ASP A 10 8.75 -19.07 -4.74
CA ASP A 10 8.22 -20.30 -5.36
C ASP A 10 7.58 -21.30 -4.36
N GLY A 11 7.05 -20.81 -3.24
CA GLY A 11 6.50 -21.71 -2.22
C GLY A 11 5.30 -22.52 -2.66
N PRO A 12 4.86 -23.52 -1.86
CA PRO A 12 3.78 -24.44 -2.25
C PRO A 12 2.44 -23.78 -2.61
N SER A 13 2.26 -22.50 -2.27
CA SER A 13 1.09 -21.71 -2.63
C SER A 13 1.31 -20.75 -3.81
N HIS A 14 2.51 -20.68 -4.40
CA HIS A 14 2.88 -19.77 -5.49
C HIS A 14 1.85 -19.81 -6.63
N ASP A 15 1.54 -20.99 -7.16
CA ASP A 15 0.60 -21.15 -8.27
C ASP A 15 -0.84 -20.79 -7.92
N ARG A 16 -1.22 -20.92 -6.65
CA ARG A 16 -2.58 -20.65 -6.16
C ARG A 16 -2.81 -19.18 -5.82
N LEU A 17 -1.75 -18.39 -5.75
CA LEU A 17 -1.83 -16.97 -5.44
C LEU A 17 -1.83 -16.14 -6.71
N PHE A 18 -2.79 -15.23 -6.82
CA PHE A 18 -2.83 -14.24 -7.90
C PHE A 18 -1.67 -13.25 -7.77
N THR A 19 -1.48 -12.67 -6.58
CA THR A 19 -0.28 -11.91 -6.26
C THR A 19 0.82 -12.88 -5.83
N LYS A 20 1.83 -13.06 -6.68
CA LYS A 20 2.94 -13.96 -6.36
C LYS A 20 3.72 -13.49 -5.13
N PRO A 21 4.16 -14.41 -4.25
CA PRO A 21 5.12 -14.09 -3.21
C PRO A 21 6.36 -13.42 -3.81
N ARG A 22 6.93 -12.47 -3.07
CA ARG A 22 8.10 -11.72 -3.55
C ARG A 22 9.31 -12.66 -3.66
N ASN A 23 9.93 -12.65 -4.83
CA ASN A 23 11.30 -13.09 -5.06
C ASN A 23 12.28 -12.01 -4.55
N PHE A 24 13.17 -12.38 -3.62
CA PHE A 24 14.11 -11.46 -2.98
C PHE A 24 15.46 -11.34 -3.71
N ILE A 25 15.82 -12.30 -4.58
CA ILE A 25 17.15 -12.37 -5.23
C ILE A 25 17.56 -11.03 -5.87
N GLN A 26 16.62 -10.36 -6.54
CA GLN A 26 16.86 -9.09 -7.25
C GLN A 26 16.91 -7.84 -6.36
N GLY A 27 16.57 -7.94 -5.07
CA GLY A 27 16.46 -6.77 -4.20
C GLY A 27 15.30 -5.83 -4.57
N THR A 28 14.31 -6.34 -5.31
CA THR A 28 13.21 -5.53 -5.86
C THR A 28 12.00 -5.46 -4.92
N PHE A 29 11.93 -4.39 -4.12
CA PHE A 29 10.83 -4.17 -3.17
C PHE A 29 9.83 -3.12 -3.64
N LYS A 30 8.53 -3.40 -3.47
CA LYS A 30 7.45 -2.52 -3.96
C LYS A 30 7.19 -1.32 -3.04
N ILE A 31 7.20 -1.55 -1.73
CA ILE A 31 6.74 -0.60 -0.71
C ILE A 31 7.97 0.01 -0.05
N ARG A 32 8.27 1.25 -0.42
CA ARG A 32 9.51 1.94 -0.07
C ARG A 32 9.24 3.41 0.24
N TRP A 33 10.27 4.07 0.74
CA TRP A 33 10.40 5.52 0.79
C TRP A 33 11.55 6.06 -0.06
N THR A 34 12.28 5.16 -0.70
CA THR A 34 13.41 5.47 -1.58
C THR A 34 12.97 5.70 -3.03
N ASP A 35 13.84 6.30 -3.85
CA ASP A 35 13.47 6.62 -5.24
C ASP A 35 13.27 5.35 -6.08
N SER A 36 12.58 5.46 -7.22
CA SER A 36 12.34 4.32 -8.11
C SER A 36 13.65 3.64 -8.52
N GLY A 37 13.71 2.31 -8.40
CA GLY A 37 14.92 1.50 -8.65
C GLY A 37 15.81 1.28 -7.41
N GLU A 38 15.75 2.14 -6.41
CA GLU A 38 16.60 2.06 -5.21
C GLU A 38 16.19 0.96 -4.22
N LEU A 39 17.14 0.50 -3.40
CA LEU A 39 16.87 -0.44 -2.30
C LEU A 39 15.93 0.18 -1.26
N PRO A 40 15.09 -0.62 -0.58
CA PRO A 40 14.30 -0.14 0.56
C PRO A 40 15.21 0.19 1.75
N ARG A 41 14.76 1.11 2.61
CA ARG A 41 15.35 1.26 3.95
C ARG A 41 14.92 0.09 4.83
N ASP A 42 15.69 -0.22 5.86
CA ASP A 42 15.33 -1.23 6.87
C ASP A 42 13.93 -0.98 7.45
N GLN A 43 13.60 0.29 7.76
CA GLN A 43 12.30 0.66 8.28
C GLN A 43 11.14 0.34 7.30
N ASP A 44 11.37 0.41 6.00
CA ASP A 44 10.35 0.09 4.99
C ASP A 44 10.05 -1.42 4.98
N LEU A 45 11.09 -2.26 5.11
CA LEU A 45 10.97 -3.71 5.24
C LEU A 45 10.33 -4.11 6.58
N ILE A 46 10.77 -3.51 7.69
CA ILE A 46 10.20 -3.73 9.02
C ILE A 46 8.70 -3.40 9.00
N ASN A 47 8.32 -2.24 8.44
CA ASN A 47 6.91 -1.85 8.32
C ASN A 47 6.10 -2.83 7.47
N THR A 48 6.71 -3.35 6.40
CA THR A 48 6.08 -4.33 5.51
C THR A 48 5.85 -5.66 6.21
N VAL A 49 6.80 -6.19 6.97
CA VAL A 49 6.63 -7.44 7.74
C VAL A 49 5.66 -7.23 8.90
N THR A 50 5.81 -6.14 9.64
CA THR A 50 4.96 -5.78 10.79
C THR A 50 3.49 -5.74 10.38
N ASN A 51 3.18 -5.01 9.31
CA ASN A 51 1.80 -4.77 8.89
C ASN A 51 1.31 -5.76 7.84
N GLY A 52 2.18 -6.45 7.11
CA GLY A 52 1.78 -7.20 5.93
C GLY A 52 1.30 -6.30 4.79
N LEU A 53 0.81 -6.92 3.72
CA LEU A 53 0.39 -6.23 2.51
C LEU A 53 -1.08 -6.53 2.20
N PRO A 54 -2.00 -5.58 2.40
CA PRO A 54 -3.39 -5.77 2.04
C PRO A 54 -3.53 -5.91 0.52
N GLY A 55 -4.62 -6.55 0.07
CA GLY A 55 -4.77 -6.97 -1.33
C GLY A 55 -3.81 -8.09 -1.76
N SER A 56 -3.18 -8.79 -0.80
CA SER A 56 -2.33 -9.96 -1.03
C SER A 56 -2.50 -10.99 0.09
N ALA A 57 -1.84 -12.14 -0.06
CA ALA A 57 -1.79 -13.18 0.97
C ALA A 57 -0.73 -12.94 2.06
N MET A 58 -0.03 -11.80 2.06
CA MET A 58 0.98 -11.47 3.08
C MET A 58 0.30 -10.89 4.33
N PRO A 59 0.17 -11.67 5.43
CA PRO A 59 -0.49 -11.22 6.65
C PRO A 59 0.39 -10.25 7.44
N SER A 60 -0.21 -9.62 8.45
CA SER A 60 0.52 -8.88 9.46
C SER A 60 1.18 -9.85 10.44
N TRP A 61 2.45 -9.63 10.75
CA TRP A 61 3.20 -10.41 11.73
C TRP A 61 3.31 -9.73 13.11
N SER A 62 2.86 -8.47 13.22
CA SER A 62 2.73 -7.80 14.51
C SER A 62 1.79 -8.58 15.44
N GLY A 63 2.24 -8.85 16.66
CA GLY A 63 1.46 -9.60 17.66
C GLY A 63 1.50 -11.12 17.48
N VAL A 64 2.17 -11.62 16.43
CA VAL A 64 2.51 -13.05 16.27
C VAL A 64 3.95 -13.29 16.71
N ILE A 65 4.85 -12.40 16.30
CA ILE A 65 6.26 -12.38 16.72
C ILE A 65 6.62 -11.01 17.31
N SER A 66 7.67 -10.99 18.11
CA SER A 66 8.22 -9.78 18.74
C SER A 66 8.85 -8.83 17.72
N LYS A 67 9.10 -7.58 18.15
CA LYS A 67 9.77 -6.59 17.30
C LYS A 67 11.18 -7.05 16.89
N ASP A 68 11.93 -7.61 17.83
CA ASP A 68 13.30 -8.08 17.60
C ASP A 68 13.31 -9.26 16.61
N GLU A 69 12.32 -10.15 16.68
CA GLU A 69 12.15 -11.22 15.68
C GLU A 69 11.78 -10.69 14.30
N ILE A 70 10.97 -9.62 14.21
CA ILE A 70 10.68 -8.95 12.93
C ILE A 70 11.97 -8.36 12.34
N GLU A 71 12.78 -7.68 13.15
CA GLU A 71 14.07 -7.13 12.71
C GLU A 71 15.03 -8.24 12.25
N ALA A 72 15.10 -9.36 12.99
CA ALA A 72 15.89 -10.53 12.60
C ALA A 72 15.41 -11.16 11.28
N VAL A 73 14.09 -11.27 11.07
CA VAL A 73 13.51 -11.71 9.79
C VAL A 73 13.89 -10.77 8.65
N VAL A 74 13.90 -9.45 8.89
CA VAL A 74 14.31 -8.47 7.88
C VAL A 74 15.78 -8.65 7.52
N GLN A 75 16.68 -8.85 8.48
CA GLN A 75 18.09 -9.12 8.18
C GLN A 75 18.28 -10.44 7.42
N PHE A 76 17.51 -11.48 7.77
CA PHE A 76 17.51 -12.73 7.01
C PHE A 76 17.03 -12.52 5.56
N VAL A 77 15.94 -11.78 5.34
CA VAL A 77 15.45 -11.46 3.99
C VAL A 77 16.50 -10.68 3.19
N LYS A 78 17.21 -9.73 3.81
CA LYS A 78 18.30 -9.00 3.16
C LYS A 78 19.44 -9.94 2.74
N SER A 79 19.80 -10.94 3.56
CA SER A 79 20.81 -11.94 3.20
C SER A 79 20.42 -12.90 2.08
N LEU A 80 19.15 -12.91 1.64
CA LEU A 80 18.68 -13.69 0.50
C LEU A 80 18.78 -12.92 -0.83
N VAL A 81 19.08 -11.62 -0.78
CA VAL A 81 19.32 -10.82 -1.99
C VAL A 81 20.70 -11.20 -2.55
N GLN A 82 20.80 -11.36 -3.87
CA GLN A 82 22.04 -11.81 -4.55
C GLN A 82 22.49 -10.86 -5.65
N ASP A 83 21.55 -10.19 -6.32
CA ASP A 83 21.88 -9.29 -7.43
C ASP A 83 22.33 -7.90 -6.95
N ARG A 84 22.21 -7.64 -5.64
CA ARG A 84 22.47 -6.35 -4.97
C ARG A 84 22.94 -6.61 -3.54
N GLU A 85 23.76 -5.71 -3.01
CA GLU A 85 24.31 -5.80 -1.67
C GLU A 85 23.84 -4.59 -0.83
N PHE A 86 23.24 -4.81 0.34
CA PHE A 86 22.67 -3.72 1.14
C PHE A 86 23.72 -2.83 1.82
N ASP A 87 24.97 -3.28 1.88
CA ASP A 87 26.12 -2.60 2.47
C ASP A 87 27.10 -2.04 1.43
N ASP A 88 26.77 -2.14 0.14
CA ASP A 88 27.55 -1.52 -0.94
C ASP A 88 27.46 0.02 -0.86
N GLU A 89 28.59 0.69 -0.99
CA GLU A 89 28.70 2.15 -0.96
C GLU A 89 28.09 2.80 -2.21
N ASP A 90 28.01 2.05 -3.32
CA ASP A 90 27.41 2.50 -4.58
C ASP A 90 25.86 2.39 -4.57
N GLU A 91 25.29 1.69 -3.58
CA GLU A 91 23.85 1.52 -3.45
C GLU A 91 23.19 2.74 -2.79
N THR A 92 22.18 3.31 -3.48
CA THR A 92 21.49 4.50 -3.01
C THR A 92 20.18 4.16 -2.29
N MET A 93 19.89 4.92 -1.24
CA MET A 93 18.63 4.87 -0.47
C MET A 93 18.15 6.29 -0.18
N LEU A 94 17.95 7.09 -1.22
CA LEU A 94 17.52 8.47 -1.10
C LEU A 94 16.08 8.54 -0.62
N ASP A 95 15.85 9.05 0.59
CA ASP A 95 14.48 9.31 1.07
C ASP A 95 13.82 10.41 0.22
N THR A 96 12.89 9.99 -0.63
CA THR A 96 12.11 10.87 -1.51
C THR A 96 10.72 11.18 -0.96
N VAL A 97 10.33 10.55 0.15
CA VAL A 97 8.99 10.67 0.72
C VAL A 97 8.93 11.75 1.78
N THR A 98 10.03 12.00 2.48
CA THR A 98 10.10 13.08 3.49
C THR A 98 9.78 14.46 2.89
N GLU A 99 10.06 14.69 1.60
CA GLU A 99 9.69 15.93 0.90
C GLU A 99 8.18 16.17 0.79
N LEU A 100 7.36 15.11 0.88
CA LEU A 100 5.90 15.24 0.83
C LEU A 100 5.38 16.04 2.03
N GLY A 101 6.09 16.00 3.16
CA GLY A 101 5.67 16.64 4.40
C GLY A 101 4.32 16.12 4.91
N ALA A 102 3.68 16.94 5.75
CA ALA A 102 2.30 16.69 6.17
C ALA A 102 1.31 17.02 5.05
N ASN A 103 0.08 16.47 5.13
CA ASN A 103 -0.94 16.82 4.16
C ASN A 103 -1.22 18.33 4.21
N PRO A 104 -1.32 19.01 3.05
CA PRO A 104 -1.33 20.48 2.97
C PRO A 104 -2.61 21.12 3.55
N TRP A 105 -3.66 20.33 3.78
CA TRP A 105 -4.94 20.81 4.30
C TRP A 105 -5.07 20.69 5.82
N GLY A 106 -4.07 20.12 6.52
CA GLY A 106 -4.15 19.86 7.96
C GLY A 106 -5.28 18.88 8.35
N SER A 107 -5.80 18.13 7.38
CA SER A 107 -6.90 17.18 7.55
C SER A 107 -6.46 15.95 8.35
N THR A 108 -7.35 15.44 9.20
CA THR A 108 -7.13 14.23 10.01
C THR A 108 -8.11 13.11 9.66
N GLY A 109 -9.07 13.42 8.79
CA GLY A 109 -10.05 12.50 8.25
C GLY A 109 -11.43 12.68 8.90
N PRO A 110 -12.53 12.46 8.14
CA PRO A 110 -12.57 11.82 6.83
C PRO A 110 -12.10 12.72 5.68
N TYR A 111 -11.01 12.34 5.00
CA TYR A 111 -10.27 13.23 4.08
C TYR A 111 -11.12 13.80 2.95
N HIS A 112 -11.98 13.00 2.32
CA HIS A 112 -12.91 13.47 1.29
C HIS A 112 -13.92 14.55 1.73
N LEU A 113 -14.10 14.79 3.03
CA LEU A 113 -14.95 15.87 3.56
C LEU A 113 -14.14 17.09 3.99
N GLU A 114 -12.88 16.88 4.39
CA GLU A 114 -12.01 17.94 4.92
C GLU A 114 -11.13 18.56 3.83
N ILE A 115 -10.86 17.84 2.74
CA ILE A 115 -10.11 18.34 1.60
C ILE A 115 -11.04 19.15 0.69
N PRO A 116 -10.66 20.38 0.29
CA PRO A 116 -11.45 21.20 -0.62
C PRO A 116 -11.78 20.48 -1.94
N GLN A 117 -13.02 20.63 -2.41
CA GLN A 117 -13.45 20.02 -3.68
C GLN A 117 -12.61 20.50 -4.87
N GLU A 118 -12.15 21.75 -4.85
CA GLU A 118 -11.25 22.30 -5.86
C GLU A 118 -9.95 21.48 -6.00
N ALA A 119 -9.35 21.08 -4.87
CA ALA A 119 -8.15 20.24 -4.89
C ALA A 119 -8.41 18.83 -5.44
N ILE A 120 -9.58 18.27 -5.17
CA ILE A 120 -10.02 16.98 -5.73
C ILE A 120 -10.22 17.10 -7.25
N ASP A 121 -10.84 18.19 -7.71
CA ASP A 121 -11.09 18.45 -9.13
C ASP A 121 -9.78 18.70 -9.89
N GLU A 122 -8.81 19.40 -9.29
CA GLU A 122 -7.45 19.54 -9.82
C GLU A 122 -6.72 18.20 -9.89
N GLY A 123 -6.82 17.38 -8.83
CA GLY A 123 -6.30 16.01 -8.81
C GLY A 123 -6.82 15.16 -9.96
N LYS A 124 -8.11 15.30 -10.32
CA LYS A 124 -8.70 14.63 -11.49
C LYS A 124 -8.07 15.11 -12.80
N LYS A 125 -7.82 16.42 -12.96
CA LYS A 125 -7.14 16.97 -14.15
C LYS A 125 -5.73 16.40 -14.28
N ILE A 126 -4.98 16.33 -13.17
CA ILE A 126 -3.64 15.75 -13.12
C ILE A 126 -3.65 14.27 -13.52
N MET A 127 -4.63 13.50 -13.01
CA MET A 127 -4.83 12.09 -13.34
C MET A 127 -5.00 11.88 -14.86
N VAL A 128 -5.82 12.70 -15.50
CA VAL A 128 -6.06 12.64 -16.95
C VAL A 128 -4.84 13.10 -17.73
N ALA A 129 -4.21 14.21 -17.34
CA ALA A 129 -3.02 14.76 -18.01
C ALA A 129 -1.84 13.77 -18.02
N ASN A 130 -1.69 13.00 -16.94
CA ASN A 130 -0.65 11.98 -16.80
C ASN A 130 -1.10 10.57 -17.23
N LYS A 131 -2.28 10.47 -17.87
CA LYS A 131 -2.80 9.22 -18.44
C LYS A 131 -2.90 8.05 -17.47
N CYS A 132 -3.10 8.32 -16.18
CA CYS A 132 -3.20 7.25 -15.17
C CYS A 132 -4.38 6.28 -15.48
N PHE A 133 -5.42 6.78 -16.16
CA PHE A 133 -6.57 6.01 -16.60
C PHE A 133 -6.24 4.90 -17.61
N GLU A 134 -5.11 4.97 -18.35
CA GLU A 134 -4.72 3.92 -19.30
C GLU A 134 -4.50 2.58 -18.59
N CYS A 135 -4.02 2.60 -17.34
CA CYS A 135 -3.86 1.40 -16.52
C CYS A 135 -4.98 1.25 -15.49
N HIS A 136 -5.35 2.33 -14.80
CA HIS A 136 -6.29 2.30 -13.67
C HIS A 136 -7.77 2.39 -14.09
N GLY A 137 -8.07 2.66 -15.36
CA GLY A 137 -9.43 2.87 -15.87
C GLY A 137 -9.95 4.29 -15.59
N GLY A 138 -10.87 4.77 -16.42
CA GLY A 138 -11.43 6.14 -16.31
C GLY A 138 -12.17 6.41 -14.99
N GLU A 139 -12.76 5.37 -14.40
CA GLU A 139 -13.42 5.42 -13.09
C GLU A 139 -12.55 4.88 -11.94
N GLY A 140 -11.27 4.57 -12.22
CA GLY A 140 -10.34 4.06 -11.21
C GLY A 140 -10.61 2.62 -10.78
N ARG A 141 -11.25 1.78 -11.61
CA ARG A 141 -11.62 0.40 -11.24
C ARG A 141 -10.48 -0.61 -11.41
N GLY A 142 -9.31 -0.18 -11.92
CA GLY A 142 -8.17 -1.04 -12.21
C GLY A 142 -8.32 -1.86 -13.50
N ASP A 143 -9.18 -1.41 -14.42
CA ASP A 143 -9.62 -2.12 -15.62
C ASP A 143 -9.15 -1.47 -16.94
N GLY A 144 -8.19 -0.54 -16.88
CA GLY A 144 -7.70 0.18 -18.05
C GLY A 144 -6.86 -0.68 -19.00
N ASN A 145 -5.89 -1.43 -18.45
CA ASN A 145 -5.03 -2.31 -19.23
C ASN A 145 -4.91 -3.70 -18.57
N PRO A 146 -5.63 -4.72 -19.07
CA PRO A 146 -5.63 -6.06 -18.48
C PRO A 146 -4.44 -6.93 -18.89
N THR A 147 -3.58 -6.48 -19.81
CA THR A 147 -2.47 -7.30 -20.37
C THR A 147 -1.11 -7.00 -19.74
N MET A 148 -1.08 -6.11 -18.74
CA MET A 148 0.13 -5.74 -18.02
C MET A 148 0.78 -6.94 -17.32
N LYS A 149 2.11 -6.92 -17.29
CA LYS A 149 2.93 -7.90 -16.61
C LYS A 149 3.89 -7.21 -15.66
N ASP A 150 4.28 -7.90 -14.60
CA ASP A 150 5.42 -7.49 -13.78
C ASP A 150 6.74 -7.89 -14.44
N ASP A 151 7.87 -7.49 -13.85
CA ASP A 151 9.21 -7.75 -14.39
C ASP A 151 9.55 -9.25 -14.45
N TRP A 152 8.81 -10.09 -13.71
CA TRP A 152 8.94 -11.55 -13.74
C TRP A 152 8.00 -12.21 -14.77
N GLY A 153 7.27 -11.41 -15.55
CA GLY A 153 6.36 -11.88 -16.59
C GLY A 153 5.00 -12.36 -16.09
N PHE A 154 4.70 -12.21 -14.79
CA PHE A 154 3.39 -12.57 -14.25
C PHE A 154 2.36 -11.48 -14.55
N PRO A 155 1.10 -11.84 -14.89
CA PRO A 155 0.03 -10.87 -15.04
C PRO A 155 -0.14 -10.00 -13.78
N ILE A 156 -0.28 -8.69 -13.97
CA ILE A 156 -0.53 -7.75 -12.89
C ILE A 156 -1.65 -6.79 -13.27
N LEU A 157 -2.59 -6.56 -12.35
CA LEU A 157 -3.65 -5.58 -12.54
C LEU A 157 -3.36 -4.33 -11.71
N ALA A 158 -3.78 -3.18 -12.25
CA ALA A 158 -3.72 -1.91 -11.54
C ALA A 158 -4.60 -1.96 -10.28
N ALA A 159 -4.24 -1.18 -9.27
CA ALA A 159 -5.06 -1.06 -8.07
C ALA A 159 -6.42 -0.44 -8.41
N ASN A 160 -7.50 -1.06 -7.93
CA ASN A 160 -8.84 -0.49 -7.96
C ASN A 160 -8.95 0.56 -6.85
N TRP A 161 -9.08 1.84 -7.23
CA TRP A 161 -9.17 2.98 -6.33
C TRP A 161 -10.45 3.02 -5.50
N GLN A 162 -11.49 2.30 -5.93
CA GLN A 162 -12.70 2.07 -5.15
C GLN A 162 -12.51 0.98 -4.08
N HIS A 163 -11.35 0.32 -4.02
CA HIS A 163 -11.01 -0.64 -2.98
C HIS A 163 -9.75 -0.20 -2.22
N CYS A 164 -9.73 1.02 -1.66
CA CYS A 164 -8.55 1.59 -0.99
C CYS A 164 -8.02 0.75 0.19
N TRP A 165 -8.85 -0.12 0.79
CA TRP A 165 -8.43 -1.12 1.78
C TRP A 165 -7.50 -2.20 1.22
N ASN A 166 -7.31 -2.28 -0.10
CA ASN A 166 -6.38 -3.18 -0.78
C ASN A 166 -5.12 -2.46 -1.29
N PHE A 167 -4.94 -1.17 -1.01
CA PHE A 167 -3.71 -0.47 -1.40
C PHE A 167 -2.52 -1.03 -0.64
N ARG A 168 -1.52 -1.53 -1.36
CA ARG A 168 -0.35 -2.15 -0.72
C ARG A 168 0.39 -1.13 0.16
N GLY A 169 0.70 -1.53 1.39
CA GLY A 169 1.34 -0.67 2.39
C GLY A 169 0.39 0.24 3.19
N SER A 170 -0.94 0.15 3.01
CA SER A 170 -1.90 1.01 3.71
C SER A 170 -2.61 0.37 4.91
N ARG A 171 -2.23 -0.85 5.34
CA ARG A 171 -3.07 -1.68 6.26
C ARG A 171 -3.59 -0.95 7.50
N ARG A 172 -2.80 -0.06 8.07
CA ARG A 172 -3.13 0.67 9.30
C ARG A 172 -3.97 1.93 9.06
N ASN A 173 -3.96 2.46 7.85
CA ASN A 173 -4.52 3.76 7.50
C ASN A 173 -5.08 3.77 6.06
N HIS A 174 -5.94 2.79 5.71
CA HIS A 174 -6.47 2.58 4.35
C HIS A 174 -7.02 3.84 3.66
N TYR A 175 -7.56 4.78 4.46
CA TYR A 175 -8.19 6.00 3.99
C TYR A 175 -7.26 7.20 3.93
N ASP A 176 -5.98 7.05 4.26
CA ASP A 176 -5.02 8.14 4.27
C ASP A 176 -4.47 8.41 2.85
N PRO A 177 -4.68 9.61 2.29
CA PRO A 177 -4.16 9.97 0.97
C PRO A 177 -2.62 9.93 0.91
N PHE A 178 -1.91 10.00 2.04
CA PHE A 178 -0.46 9.83 2.08
C PHE A 178 0.00 8.53 1.40
N ASN A 179 -0.76 7.43 1.54
CA ASN A 179 -0.44 6.16 0.90
C ASN A 179 -0.34 6.29 -0.63
N VAL A 180 -1.23 7.08 -1.23
CA VAL A 180 -1.26 7.34 -2.67
C VAL A 180 -0.15 8.32 -3.04
N ALA A 181 0.00 9.43 -2.30
CA ALA A 181 1.04 10.41 -2.56
C ALA A 181 2.44 9.76 -2.54
N ARG A 182 2.71 8.91 -1.54
CA ARG A 182 3.92 8.10 -1.44
C ARG A 182 4.10 7.20 -2.67
N THR A 183 3.09 6.41 -3.03
CA THR A 183 3.19 5.49 -4.17
C THR A 183 3.44 6.21 -5.50
N VAL A 184 2.82 7.38 -5.72
CA VAL A 184 3.08 8.22 -6.90
C VAL A 184 4.51 8.78 -6.87
N SER A 185 5.07 9.02 -5.69
CA SER A 185 6.41 9.58 -5.51
C SER A 185 7.52 8.55 -5.71
N THR A 186 7.33 7.31 -5.22
CA THR A 186 8.37 6.27 -5.23
C THR A 186 8.23 5.29 -6.38
N GLY A 187 7.05 5.23 -7.01
CA GLY A 187 6.67 4.12 -7.89
C GLY A 187 6.60 2.79 -7.14
N LEU A 188 6.42 1.70 -7.89
CA LEU A 188 6.44 0.33 -7.35
C LEU A 188 7.42 -0.53 -8.16
N ASN A 189 8.65 -0.68 -7.67
CA ASN A 189 9.69 -1.46 -8.37
C ASN A 189 9.20 -2.87 -8.70
N GLY A 190 9.59 -3.35 -9.88
CA GLY A 190 9.13 -4.64 -10.39
C GLY A 190 7.70 -4.59 -10.94
N THR A 191 7.16 -3.42 -11.29
CA THR A 191 5.82 -3.29 -11.87
C THR A 191 5.75 -2.17 -12.91
N PRO A 192 4.73 -2.15 -13.77
CA PRO A 192 4.48 -1.05 -14.70
C PRO A 192 4.08 0.29 -14.05
N MET A 193 4.04 0.41 -12.71
CA MET A 193 3.71 1.67 -12.02
C MET A 193 4.99 2.48 -11.75
N PRO A 194 5.29 3.50 -12.58
CA PRO A 194 6.50 4.31 -12.41
C PRO A 194 6.36 5.29 -11.23
N ASN A 195 7.45 5.96 -10.89
CA ASN A 195 7.36 7.19 -10.11
C ASN A 195 6.94 8.37 -11.00
N PHE A 196 6.43 9.43 -10.36
CA PHE A 196 6.07 10.69 -11.00
C PHE A 196 6.70 11.89 -10.28
N ARG A 197 7.67 11.65 -9.39
CA ARG A 197 8.32 12.67 -8.57
C ARG A 197 8.85 13.85 -9.38
N ASP A 198 9.53 13.57 -10.48
CA ASP A 198 10.13 14.61 -11.33
C ASP A 198 9.14 15.23 -12.34
N LYS A 199 7.94 14.66 -12.47
CA LYS A 199 6.90 15.11 -13.41
C LYS A 199 5.77 15.87 -12.73
N ILE A 200 5.51 15.61 -11.45
CA ILE A 200 4.39 16.15 -10.69
C ILE A 200 4.92 16.75 -9.40
N SER A 201 4.62 18.03 -9.18
CA SER A 201 5.02 18.76 -7.98
C SER A 201 4.49 18.07 -6.70
N VAL A 202 5.11 18.35 -5.55
CA VAL A 202 4.64 17.80 -4.26
C VAL A 202 3.17 18.17 -4.01
N GLU A 203 2.80 19.42 -4.28
CA GLU A 203 1.42 19.91 -4.12
C GLU A 203 0.45 19.14 -5.03
N ASP A 204 0.81 18.96 -6.30
CA ASP A 204 -0.02 18.25 -7.28
C ASP A 204 -0.12 16.74 -6.97
N ARG A 205 0.93 16.14 -6.41
CA ARG A 205 0.89 14.75 -5.92
C ARG A 205 -0.11 14.60 -4.77
N TRP A 206 -0.19 15.58 -3.86
CA TRP A 206 -1.22 15.60 -2.82
C TRP A 206 -2.62 15.76 -3.40
N LYS A 207 -2.83 16.66 -4.38
CA LYS A 207 -4.12 16.83 -5.07
C LYS A 207 -4.55 15.56 -5.81
N LEU A 208 -3.63 14.92 -6.54
CA LEU A 208 -3.86 13.62 -7.18
C LEU A 208 -4.23 12.55 -6.15
N ALA A 209 -3.52 12.50 -5.02
CA ALA A 209 -3.82 11.58 -3.94
C ALA A 209 -5.22 11.83 -3.33
N ALA A 210 -5.61 13.09 -3.17
CA ALA A 210 -6.94 13.48 -2.72
C ALA A 210 -8.03 13.01 -3.70
N PHE A 211 -7.81 13.17 -5.01
CA PHE A 211 -8.72 12.66 -6.03
C PHE A 211 -8.88 11.14 -5.94
N VAL A 212 -7.78 10.38 -5.95
CA VAL A 212 -7.82 8.91 -5.81
C VAL A 212 -8.53 8.50 -4.52
N ASN A 213 -8.26 9.20 -3.42
CA ASN A 213 -8.88 8.95 -2.12
C ASN A 213 -10.39 9.23 -2.11
N SER A 214 -10.86 10.19 -2.89
CA SER A 214 -12.29 10.53 -3.03
C SER A 214 -13.10 9.42 -3.69
N LEU A 215 -12.47 8.59 -4.54
CA LEU A 215 -13.11 7.47 -5.22
C LEU A 215 -13.34 6.26 -4.31
N CYS A 216 -12.68 6.21 -3.16
CA CYS A 216 -12.90 5.11 -2.23
C CYS A 216 -14.28 5.22 -1.56
N PRO A 217 -15.18 4.24 -1.77
CA PRO A 217 -16.53 4.27 -1.24
C PRO A 217 -16.48 4.18 0.29
N ARG A 218 -17.30 5.02 0.89
CA ARG A 218 -17.43 5.19 2.32
C ARG A 218 -18.92 5.15 2.66
N LYS A 219 -19.42 3.99 3.09
CA LYS A 219 -20.81 3.87 3.55
C LYS A 219 -20.87 4.29 5.01
N LYS A 220 -21.68 5.33 5.30
CA LYS A 220 -22.00 5.84 6.64
C LYS A 220 -20.76 5.95 7.54
N ILE A 221 -19.79 6.80 7.19
CA ILE A 221 -18.63 7.02 8.07
C ILE A 221 -19.02 7.95 9.21
N ASP A 222 -18.69 7.55 10.44
CA ASP A 222 -18.80 8.40 11.62
C ASP A 222 -17.72 9.49 11.54
N LYS A 223 -18.15 10.76 11.66
CA LYS A 223 -17.27 11.91 11.48
C LYS A 223 -16.23 12.06 12.59
N LEU A 224 -16.48 11.58 13.81
CA LEU A 224 -15.53 11.68 14.92
C LEU A 224 -14.47 10.59 14.89
N THR A 225 -14.85 9.38 14.47
CA THR A 225 -14.00 8.20 14.56
C THR A 225 -13.38 7.79 13.23
N ASN A 226 -13.82 8.40 12.11
CA ASN A 226 -13.42 8.06 10.74
C ASN A 226 -13.56 6.55 10.43
N LYS A 227 -14.57 5.92 11.05
CA LYS A 227 -14.89 4.48 10.89
C LYS A 227 -16.29 4.31 10.29
N PRO A 228 -16.55 3.22 9.55
CA PRO A 228 -17.92 2.85 9.16
C PRO A 228 -18.81 2.70 10.39
N ILE A 229 -19.95 3.41 10.40
CA ILE A 229 -21.06 3.21 11.32
C ILE A 229 -21.63 1.82 10.99
N PRO A 230 -21.54 0.86 11.92
CA PRO A 230 -22.01 -0.49 11.64
C PRO A 230 -23.53 -0.50 11.48
N ASP A 231 -24.02 -0.97 10.34
CA ASP A 231 -25.46 -1.06 10.04
C ASP A 231 -26.16 -2.28 10.64
N PHE A 232 -25.41 -3.16 11.31
CA PHE A 232 -25.87 -4.47 11.79
C PHE A 232 -25.60 -4.72 13.27
N LEU A 233 -25.20 -3.70 14.04
CA LEU A 233 -25.05 -3.86 15.48
C LEU A 233 -26.43 -4.13 16.10
N ILE A 234 -26.71 -5.40 16.39
CA ILE A 234 -27.76 -5.77 17.35
C ILE A 234 -27.30 -5.20 18.68
N ALA A 235 -27.96 -4.16 19.16
CA ALA A 235 -27.69 -3.63 20.49
C ALA A 235 -27.89 -4.77 21.50
N ALA A 236 -26.81 -5.20 22.13
CA ALA A 236 -26.91 -6.14 23.24
C ALA A 236 -27.68 -5.44 24.35
N LYS A 237 -28.86 -5.97 24.69
CA LYS A 237 -29.61 -5.48 25.85
C LYS A 237 -28.87 -6.00 27.08
N TYR A 238 -28.39 -5.07 27.91
CA TYR A 238 -27.80 -5.45 29.19
C TYR A 238 -28.84 -6.19 30.03
N THR A 239 -28.45 -7.34 30.56
CA THR A 239 -29.23 -8.17 31.48
C THR A 239 -28.34 -8.55 32.65
N GLU A 240 -28.79 -8.29 33.87
CA GLU A 240 -28.15 -8.83 35.08
C GLU A 240 -28.41 -10.33 35.18
N GLY A 241 -27.35 -11.13 35.37
CA GLY A 241 -27.43 -12.58 35.51
C GLY A 241 -26.12 -13.29 35.13
N GLU A 242 -26.03 -14.60 35.38
CA GLU A 242 -24.88 -15.41 34.95
C GLU A 242 -24.81 -15.45 33.42
N ILE A 243 -23.61 -15.18 32.89
CA ILE A 243 -23.33 -15.30 31.46
C ILE A 243 -23.43 -16.78 31.11
N VAL A 244 -24.42 -17.14 30.29
CA VAL A 244 -24.61 -18.52 29.82
C VAL A 244 -23.31 -18.98 29.14
N PRO A 245 -22.75 -20.15 29.51
CA PRO A 245 -21.53 -20.63 28.90
C PRO A 245 -21.72 -20.80 27.39
N LYS A 246 -20.63 -20.55 26.65
CA LYS A 246 -20.60 -20.63 25.19
C LYS A 246 -21.17 -21.97 24.74
N ILE A 247 -22.22 -21.94 23.92
CA ILE A 247 -22.74 -23.15 23.28
C ILE A 247 -21.62 -23.67 22.38
N SER A 248 -21.09 -24.85 22.73
CA SER A 248 -20.07 -25.57 21.98
C SER A 248 -20.63 -26.16 20.70
#